data_AF-A0A0Q7NIU7-F1
#
_entry.id   AF-A0A0Q7NIU7-F1
#
_cell.length_a   1.000
_cell.length_b   1.000
_cell.length_c   1.000
_cell.angle_alpha   90.00
_cell.angle_beta   90.00
_cell.angle_gamma   90.00
#
_symmetry.space_group_name_H-M   'P 1'
#
loop_
_entity.id
_entity.type
_entity.pdbx_description
1 polymer ?
#
loop_
_entity_poly.entity_id
_entity_poly.type
_entity_poly.pdbx_seq_one_letter_code
_entity_poly.pdbx_strand_id
1 'polypeptide(L)'
;MPPLAPSANPSCTGIVLAAGAGTRYGKPKALAENGAWLRSAITALRDGGCDPVIVALGATGPDPDALGLPVDTEWRWVADWATGLSATVRAGLRAALEKDTRYVAFLPVDTPDIGADVVARVLAAARSSQSGLARAVFNNTPGHPVVIENKHWEAISEVTAGDVGAGSYLGGRQDMVCVTCDDLATGTDRDFPEVGAR
;
A
#
# COMPACT_ATOMS: atom_id res chain seq x y z
N MET A 1 -12.50 33.01 -14.82
CA MET A 1 -12.06 32.23 -13.65
C MET A 1 -10.54 32.12 -13.73
N PRO A 2 -9.77 32.48 -12.70
CA PRO A 2 -8.36 32.11 -12.68
C PRO A 2 -8.25 30.58 -12.59
N PRO A 3 -7.18 29.96 -13.14
CA PRO A 3 -6.91 28.55 -12.92
C PRO A 3 -6.74 28.31 -11.42
N LEU A 4 -7.35 27.23 -10.89
CA LEU A 4 -7.08 26.78 -9.52
C LEU A 4 -5.57 26.66 -9.37
N ALA A 5 -5.02 27.25 -8.30
CA ALA A 5 -3.64 26.99 -7.92
C ALA A 5 -3.44 25.47 -7.84
N PRO A 6 -2.31 24.92 -8.33
CA PRO A 6 -2.01 23.51 -8.10
C PRO A 6 -2.13 23.25 -6.60
N SER A 7 -2.82 22.16 -6.23
CA SER A 7 -2.96 21.73 -4.85
C SER A 7 -1.60 21.84 -4.16
N ALA A 8 -1.55 22.50 -3.00
CA ALA A 8 -0.31 22.93 -2.35
C ALA A 8 0.64 21.78 -1.99
N ASN A 9 0.22 20.53 -2.19
CA ASN A 9 1.05 19.34 -2.07
C ASN A 9 0.83 18.39 -3.27
N PRO A 10 1.89 17.76 -3.79
CA PRO A 10 1.78 16.80 -4.88
C PRO A 10 0.91 15.59 -4.50
N SER A 11 0.03 15.18 -5.41
CA SER A 11 -0.95 14.09 -5.22
C SER A 11 -0.30 12.73 -4.97
N CYS A 12 -1.00 11.88 -4.22
CA CYS A 12 -0.55 10.53 -3.88
C CYS A 12 -1.69 9.53 -4.03
N THR A 13 -1.53 8.52 -4.88
CA THR A 13 -2.46 7.37 -4.92
C THR A 13 -2.12 6.40 -3.80
N GLY A 14 -3.10 6.01 -2.99
CA GLY A 14 -2.95 4.94 -2.01
C GLY A 14 -3.31 3.59 -2.62
N ILE A 15 -2.46 2.59 -2.49
CA ILE A 15 -2.72 1.23 -2.96
C ILE A 15 -2.77 0.28 -1.77
N VAL A 16 -3.94 -0.33 -1.54
CA VAL A 16 -4.06 -1.45 -0.60
C VAL A 16 -3.69 -2.74 -1.34
N LEU A 17 -2.66 -3.44 -0.86
CA LEU A 17 -2.26 -4.74 -1.38
C LEU A 17 -3.13 -5.83 -0.72
N ALA A 18 -4.18 -6.26 -1.42
CA ALA A 18 -5.19 -7.19 -0.91
C ALA A 18 -5.43 -8.40 -1.84
N ALA A 19 -4.53 -8.63 -2.80
CA ALA A 19 -4.73 -9.63 -3.86
C ALA A 19 -4.41 -11.08 -3.44
N GLY A 20 -3.63 -11.26 -2.37
CA GLY A 20 -3.11 -12.56 -1.95
C GLY A 20 -4.18 -13.52 -1.41
N ALA A 21 -3.96 -14.82 -1.66
CA ALA A 21 -4.83 -15.89 -1.17
C ALA A 21 -4.79 -16.10 0.36
N GLY A 22 -3.76 -15.56 1.04
CA GLY A 22 -3.60 -15.73 2.48
C GLY A 22 -3.45 -17.19 2.89
N THR A 23 -2.72 -18.01 2.12
CA THR A 23 -2.60 -19.46 2.32
C THR A 23 -2.20 -19.85 3.75
N ARG A 24 -1.27 -19.12 4.38
CA ARG A 24 -0.87 -19.33 5.78
C ARG A 24 -1.94 -18.92 6.79
N TYR A 25 -2.72 -17.89 6.43
CA TYR A 25 -3.82 -17.38 7.24
C TYR A 25 -5.09 -18.26 7.10
N GLY A 26 -5.22 -19.01 6.00
CA GLY A 26 -6.33 -19.93 5.70
C GLY A 26 -7.45 -19.32 4.84
N LYS A 27 -7.40 -18.02 4.55
CA LYS A 27 -8.34 -17.30 3.67
C LYS A 27 -7.70 -15.99 3.17
N PRO A 28 -8.24 -15.35 2.11
CA PRO A 28 -7.80 -14.02 1.72
C PRO A 28 -7.89 -13.02 2.88
N LYS A 29 -6.79 -12.35 3.20
CA LYS A 29 -6.70 -11.45 4.36
C LYS A 29 -7.60 -10.21 4.21
N ALA A 30 -8.03 -9.88 3.00
CA ALA A 30 -9.09 -8.90 2.73
C ALA A 30 -10.42 -9.23 3.45
N LEU A 31 -10.67 -10.51 3.75
CA LEU A 31 -11.85 -11.02 4.48
C LEU A 31 -11.57 -11.28 5.97
N ALA A 32 -10.38 -10.92 6.47
CA ALA A 32 -10.06 -11.05 7.89
C ALA A 32 -10.93 -10.11 8.74
N GLU A 33 -11.30 -10.56 9.94
CA GLU A 33 -12.14 -9.79 10.87
C GLU A 33 -13.39 -9.15 10.21
N ASN A 34 -14.08 -9.92 9.36
CA ASN A 34 -15.24 -9.44 8.59
C ASN A 34 -14.94 -8.17 7.76
N GLY A 35 -13.76 -8.15 7.13
CA GLY A 35 -13.27 -7.04 6.31
C GLY A 35 -12.74 -5.85 7.11
N ALA A 36 -12.59 -5.95 8.45
CA ALA A 36 -12.12 -4.82 9.25
C ALA A 36 -10.70 -4.39 8.86
N TRP A 37 -9.79 -5.34 8.59
CA TRP A 37 -8.43 -5.00 8.16
C TRP A 37 -8.40 -4.22 6.86
N LEU A 38 -9.24 -4.62 5.89
CA LEU A 38 -9.37 -3.93 4.62
C LEU A 38 -9.89 -2.49 4.83
N ARG A 39 -10.95 -2.32 5.63
CA ARG A 39 -11.48 -0.99 5.96
C ARG A 39 -10.46 -0.12 6.69
N SER A 40 -9.68 -0.69 7.62
CA SER A 40 -8.62 0.02 8.33
C SER A 40 -7.52 0.49 7.37
N ALA A 41 -7.04 -0.37 6.46
CA ALA A 41 -6.01 0.02 5.48
C ALA A 41 -6.49 1.12 4.53
N ILE A 42 -7.75 1.06 4.08
CA ILE A 42 -8.37 2.10 3.24
C ILE A 42 -8.42 3.43 4.00
N THR A 43 -8.90 3.38 5.25
CA THR A 43 -9.03 4.57 6.12
C THR A 43 -7.66 5.18 6.40
N ALA A 44 -6.66 4.36 6.74
CA ALA A 44 -5.29 4.80 6.98
C ALA A 44 -4.69 5.53 5.78
N LEU A 45 -4.86 5.00 4.55
CA LEU A 45 -4.38 5.66 3.35
C LEU A 45 -5.12 6.96 3.07
N ARG A 46 -6.46 6.93 3.10
CA ARG A 46 -7.32 8.07 2.79
C ARG A 46 -7.06 9.23 3.75
N ASP A 47 -7.17 8.96 5.06
CA ASP A 47 -7.02 9.98 6.10
C ASP A 47 -5.54 10.37 6.29
N GLY A 48 -4.61 9.52 5.84
CA GLY A 48 -3.18 9.80 5.77
C GLY A 48 -2.76 10.73 4.61
N GLY A 49 -3.69 11.12 3.75
CA GLY A 49 -3.47 12.09 2.67
C GLY A 49 -3.24 11.47 1.29
N CYS A 50 -3.66 10.22 1.08
CA CYS A 50 -3.74 9.61 -0.25
C CYS A 50 -5.12 9.82 -0.86
N ASP A 51 -5.15 10.29 -2.10
CA ASP A 51 -6.36 10.47 -2.90
C ASP A 51 -6.00 10.32 -4.40
N PRO A 52 -6.55 9.31 -5.11
CA PRO A 52 -7.51 8.32 -4.64
C PRO A 52 -6.87 7.17 -3.85
N VAL A 53 -7.72 6.34 -3.22
CA VAL A 53 -7.35 5.03 -2.67
C VAL A 53 -7.91 3.91 -3.54
N ILE A 54 -7.04 2.99 -3.96
CA ILE A 54 -7.37 1.86 -4.84
C ILE A 54 -7.01 0.55 -4.13
N VAL A 55 -7.98 -0.36 -4.06
CA VAL A 55 -7.78 -1.71 -3.52
C VAL A 55 -7.39 -2.67 -4.64
N ALA A 56 -6.20 -3.25 -4.56
CA ALA A 56 -5.77 -4.29 -5.48
C ALA A 56 -6.27 -5.67 -5.02
N LEU A 57 -7.26 -6.21 -5.74
CA LEU A 57 -7.91 -7.49 -5.47
C LEU A 57 -7.35 -8.61 -6.34
N GLY A 58 -7.52 -9.85 -5.91
CA GLY A 58 -6.99 -11.03 -6.59
C GLY A 58 -7.77 -12.28 -6.23
N ALA A 59 -7.31 -13.00 -5.21
CA ALA A 59 -7.89 -14.26 -4.73
C ALA A 59 -9.35 -14.15 -4.25
N THR A 60 -9.81 -12.95 -3.89
CA THR A 60 -11.22 -12.66 -3.56
C THR A 60 -12.14 -12.64 -4.78
N GLY A 61 -11.57 -12.66 -5.99
CA GLY A 61 -12.29 -12.49 -7.24
C GLY A 61 -12.43 -11.03 -7.67
N PRO A 62 -13.03 -10.80 -8.87
CA PRO A 62 -13.20 -9.48 -9.45
C PRO A 62 -14.33 -8.65 -8.84
N ASP A 63 -15.27 -9.31 -8.17
CA ASP A 63 -16.46 -8.70 -7.60
C ASP A 63 -16.17 -8.22 -6.15
N PRO A 64 -16.26 -6.91 -5.88
CA PRO A 64 -16.01 -6.36 -4.55
C PRO A 64 -17.21 -6.47 -3.61
N ASP A 65 -18.39 -6.91 -4.05
CA ASP A 65 -19.63 -6.85 -3.25
C ASP A 65 -19.49 -7.61 -1.93
N ALA A 66 -18.77 -8.73 -1.95
CA ALA A 66 -18.48 -9.52 -0.76
C ALA A 66 -17.51 -8.86 0.24
N LEU A 67 -16.82 -7.77 -0.15
CA LEU A 67 -15.81 -7.09 0.65
C LEU A 67 -16.36 -5.90 1.44
N GLY A 68 -17.54 -5.39 1.08
CA GLY A 68 -18.14 -4.24 1.73
C GLY A 68 -17.21 -3.02 1.74
N LEU A 69 -16.64 -2.69 0.58
CA LEU A 69 -15.74 -1.54 0.45
C LEU A 69 -16.47 -0.25 0.87
N PRO A 70 -15.80 0.68 1.58
CA PRO A 70 -16.35 2.00 1.86
C PRO A 70 -16.75 2.71 0.56
N VAL A 71 -17.75 3.58 0.65
CA VAL A 71 -18.19 4.41 -0.48
C VAL A 71 -17.00 5.18 -1.07
N ASP A 72 -17.02 5.35 -2.39
CA ASP A 72 -15.99 6.00 -3.19
C ASP A 72 -14.60 5.36 -3.08
N THR A 73 -14.54 4.07 -2.72
CA THR A 73 -13.29 3.28 -2.82
C THR A 73 -13.20 2.64 -4.19
N GLU A 74 -12.14 2.95 -4.92
CA GLU A 74 -11.86 2.27 -6.19
C GLU A 74 -11.22 0.90 -5.92
N TRP A 75 -11.46 -0.06 -6.81
CA TRP A 75 -10.78 -1.35 -6.76
C TRP A 75 -10.29 -1.74 -8.15
N ARG A 76 -9.27 -2.60 -8.18
CA ARG A 76 -8.76 -3.21 -9.40
C ARG A 76 -8.53 -4.69 -9.15
N TRP A 77 -9.13 -5.52 -10.00
CA TRP A 77 -8.84 -6.93 -10.01
C TRP A 77 -7.56 -7.21 -10.81
N VAL A 78 -6.59 -7.83 -10.16
CA VAL A 78 -5.32 -8.26 -10.72
C VAL A 78 -5.49 -9.69 -11.20
N ALA A 79 -5.87 -9.89 -12.47
CA ALA A 79 -6.22 -11.22 -12.99
C ALA A 79 -5.09 -12.25 -12.84
N ASP A 80 -3.84 -11.80 -12.91
CA ASP A 80 -2.61 -12.58 -12.80
C ASP A 80 -1.99 -12.54 -11.39
N TRP A 81 -2.78 -12.19 -10.35
CA TRP A 81 -2.31 -12.11 -8.95
C TRP A 81 -1.55 -13.36 -8.49
N ALA A 82 -1.94 -14.53 -9.00
CA ALA A 82 -1.35 -15.82 -8.64
C ALA A 82 0.11 -15.98 -9.15
N THR A 83 0.58 -15.10 -10.03
CA THR A 83 1.98 -15.06 -10.45
C THR A 83 2.91 -14.48 -9.38
N GLY A 84 2.35 -13.83 -8.35
CA GLY A 84 3.07 -13.33 -7.19
C GLY A 84 2.90 -11.83 -6.94
N LEU A 85 3.60 -11.31 -5.93
CA LEU A 85 3.52 -9.91 -5.49
C LEU A 85 3.81 -8.92 -6.63
N SER A 86 4.67 -9.28 -7.58
CA SER A 86 5.04 -8.44 -8.72
C SER A 86 3.84 -7.99 -9.56
N ALA A 87 2.86 -8.86 -9.82
CA ALA A 87 1.66 -8.52 -10.58
C ALA A 87 0.82 -7.44 -9.87
N THR A 88 0.66 -7.57 -8.55
CA THR A 88 -0.11 -6.63 -7.74
C THR A 88 0.59 -5.27 -7.64
N VAL A 89 1.91 -5.27 -7.46
CA VAL A 89 2.71 -4.03 -7.43
C VAL A 89 2.63 -3.30 -8.78
N ARG A 90 2.86 -4.00 -9.90
CA ARG A 90 2.77 -3.43 -11.25
C ARG A 90 1.37 -2.89 -11.56
N ALA A 91 0.33 -3.61 -11.16
CA ALA A 91 -1.05 -3.15 -11.31
C ALA A 91 -1.31 -1.86 -10.51
N GLY A 92 -0.79 -1.77 -9.28
CA GLY A 92 -0.88 -0.56 -8.46
C GLY A 92 -0.13 0.64 -9.07
N LEU A 93 1.08 0.42 -9.58
CA LEU A 93 1.86 1.46 -10.28
C LEU A 93 1.13 1.95 -11.53
N ARG A 94 0.59 1.03 -12.36
CA ARG A 94 -0.21 1.40 -13.52
C ARG A 94 -1.46 2.19 -13.13
N ALA A 95 -2.15 1.80 -12.07
CA ALA A 95 -3.31 2.53 -11.59
C ALA A 95 -2.93 3.95 -11.12
N ALA A 96 -1.80 4.11 -10.43
CA ALA A 96 -1.30 5.43 -10.02
C ALA A 96 -0.90 6.33 -11.21
N LEU A 97 -0.38 5.73 -12.30
CA LEU A 97 -0.12 6.41 -13.59
C LEU A 97 -1.42 6.87 -14.26
N GLU A 98 -2.45 6.01 -14.30
CA GLU A 98 -3.78 6.35 -14.84
C GLU A 98 -4.43 7.52 -14.09
N LYS A 99 -4.07 7.74 -12.83
CA LYS A 99 -4.54 8.85 -11.99
C LYS A 99 -3.66 10.10 -12.04
N ASP A 100 -2.58 10.08 -12.83
CA ASP A 100 -1.62 11.18 -12.96
C ASP A 100 -1.11 11.69 -11.59
N THR A 101 -0.86 10.76 -10.67
CA THR A 101 -0.34 11.10 -9.34
C THR A 101 1.18 11.15 -9.33
N ARG A 102 1.75 12.01 -8.47
CA ARG A 102 3.21 12.10 -8.33
C ARG A 102 3.77 11.01 -7.44
N TYR A 103 3.02 10.58 -6.44
CA TYR A 103 3.43 9.57 -5.47
C TYR A 103 2.45 8.40 -5.43
N VAL A 104 2.95 7.23 -5.04
CA VAL A 104 2.13 6.08 -4.67
C VAL A 104 2.53 5.62 -3.28
N ALA A 105 1.54 5.30 -2.44
CA ALA A 105 1.74 4.70 -1.12
C ALA A 105 1.21 3.27 -1.13
N PHE A 106 2.08 2.28 -0.91
CA PHE A 106 1.69 0.88 -0.78
C PHE A 106 1.49 0.49 0.68
N LEU A 107 0.33 -0.07 1.00
CA LEU A 107 0.01 -0.61 2.33
C LEU A 107 -0.59 -2.03 2.21
N PRO A 108 0.07 -3.06 2.75
CA PRO A 108 -0.50 -4.40 2.87
C PRO A 108 -1.72 -4.44 3.78
N VAL A 109 -2.73 -5.21 3.38
CA VAL A 109 -3.97 -5.38 4.17
C VAL A 109 -3.73 -6.06 5.53
N ASP A 110 -2.59 -6.72 5.73
CA ASP A 110 -2.27 -7.53 6.90
C ASP A 110 -1.47 -6.80 7.98
N THR A 111 -1.39 -5.48 7.87
CA THR A 111 -0.80 -4.59 8.88
C THR A 111 -1.88 -3.69 9.52
N PRO A 112 -2.87 -4.26 10.22
CA PRO A 112 -4.10 -3.56 10.58
C PRO A 112 -3.94 -2.50 11.67
N ASP A 113 -2.80 -2.46 12.36
CA ASP A 113 -2.46 -1.46 13.37
C ASP A 113 -1.88 -0.17 12.75
N ILE A 114 -1.54 -0.18 11.46
CA ILE A 114 -1.05 1.00 10.75
C ILE A 114 -2.20 1.96 10.47
N GLY A 115 -2.18 3.10 11.16
CA GLY A 115 -3.15 4.18 11.02
C GLY A 115 -2.71 5.33 10.12
N ALA A 116 -3.60 6.32 10.00
CA ALA A 116 -3.41 7.52 9.18
C ALA A 116 -2.16 8.33 9.55
N ASP A 117 -1.83 8.42 10.85
CA ASP A 117 -0.66 9.17 11.32
C ASP A 117 0.66 8.61 10.78
N VAL A 118 0.76 7.28 10.66
CA VAL A 118 1.93 6.63 10.05
C VAL A 118 2.01 6.99 8.57
N VAL A 119 0.89 6.86 7.85
CA VAL A 119 0.83 7.19 6.41
C VAL A 119 1.21 8.63 6.15
N ALA A 120 0.60 9.58 6.89
CA ALA A 120 0.89 11.00 6.75
C ALA A 120 2.36 11.31 7.03
N ARG A 121 2.95 10.71 8.08
CA ARG A 121 4.35 10.90 8.45
C ARG A 121 5.31 10.41 7.37
N VAL A 122 5.08 9.22 6.82
CA VAL A 122 5.91 8.65 5.75
C VAL A 122 5.74 9.43 4.44
N LEU A 123 4.51 9.81 4.09
CA LEU A 123 4.23 10.61 2.90
C LEU A 123 4.90 11.99 2.97
N ALA A 124 4.84 12.66 4.12
CA ALA A 124 5.54 13.93 4.34
C ALA A 124 7.07 13.80 4.17
N ALA A 125 7.65 12.71 4.67
CA ALA A 125 9.07 12.42 4.52
C ALA A 125 9.45 12.20 3.04
N ALA A 126 8.65 11.44 2.28
CA ALA A 126 8.89 11.23 0.85
C ALA A 126 8.76 12.53 0.04
N ARG A 127 7.81 13.40 0.39
CA ARG A 127 7.65 14.72 -0.26
C ARG A 127 8.80 15.67 0.02
N SER A 128 9.43 15.55 1.19
CA SER A 128 10.53 16.41 1.61
C SER A 128 11.91 15.89 1.18
N SER A 129 11.99 14.62 0.73
CA SER A 129 13.24 14.01 0.31
C SER A 129 13.56 14.30 -1.15
N GLN A 130 14.85 14.47 -1.46
CA GLN A 130 15.29 14.61 -2.85
C GLN A 130 15.07 13.33 -3.67
N SER A 131 15.16 12.17 -3.02
CA SER A 131 14.91 10.88 -3.65
C SER A 131 13.44 10.67 -3.98
N GLY A 132 12.50 11.30 -3.27
CA GLY A 132 11.07 11.01 -3.43
C GLY A 132 10.68 9.63 -2.88
N LEU A 133 11.55 9.00 -2.08
CA LEU A 133 11.29 7.72 -1.42
C LEU A 133 11.25 7.88 0.10
N ALA A 134 10.26 7.23 0.72
CA ALA A 134 10.28 6.96 2.14
C ALA A 134 9.58 5.64 2.47
N ARG A 135 9.94 5.03 3.60
CA ARG A 135 9.24 3.90 4.18
C ARG A 135 9.15 4.04 5.69
N ALA A 136 8.12 3.44 6.29
CA ALA A 136 8.12 3.25 7.73
C ALA A 136 9.22 2.27 8.16
N VAL A 137 9.69 2.43 9.39
CA VAL A 137 10.56 1.49 10.09
C VAL A 137 9.98 1.29 11.48
N PHE A 138 9.88 0.02 11.87
CA PHE A 138 9.39 -0.40 13.19
C PHE A 138 10.44 -1.29 13.85
N ASN A 139 10.90 -0.95 15.05
CA ASN A 139 11.93 -1.69 15.78
C ASN A 139 13.16 -2.00 14.91
N ASN A 140 13.65 -0.99 14.17
CA ASN A 140 14.73 -1.09 13.16
C ASN A 140 14.46 -2.03 11.98
N THR A 141 13.23 -2.53 11.84
CA THR A 141 12.81 -3.40 10.74
C THR A 141 12.08 -2.57 9.68
N PRO A 142 12.47 -2.68 8.40
CA PRO A 142 11.72 -2.07 7.30
C PRO A 142 10.25 -2.47 7.30
N GLY A 143 9.36 -1.49 7.19
CA GLY A 143 7.91 -1.72 7.18
C GLY A 143 7.17 -0.91 6.12
N HIS A 144 5.85 -0.90 6.28
CA HIS A 144 4.90 -0.18 5.43
C HIS A 144 4.28 1.00 6.20
N PRO A 145 3.69 2.00 5.53
CA PRO A 145 3.63 2.13 4.08
C PRO A 145 5.00 2.43 3.48
N VAL A 146 5.12 2.11 2.20
CA VAL A 146 6.24 2.55 1.35
C VAL A 146 5.70 3.57 0.36
N VAL A 147 6.29 4.76 0.34
CA VAL A 147 5.90 5.87 -0.52
C VAL A 147 6.96 6.10 -1.60
N ILE A 148 6.53 6.14 -2.85
CA ILE A 148 7.40 6.11 -4.03
C ILE A 148 6.98 7.19 -5.03
N GLU A 149 7.88 8.11 -5.35
CA GLU A 149 7.71 9.07 -6.44
C GLU A 149 7.75 8.40 -7.83
N ASN A 150 7.00 8.95 -8.78
CA ASN A 150 6.79 8.41 -10.12
C ASN A 150 8.05 8.14 -10.95
N LYS A 151 9.13 8.90 -10.75
CA LYS A 151 10.43 8.69 -11.40
C LYS A 151 11.06 7.31 -11.13
N HIS A 152 10.53 6.54 -10.19
CA HIS A 152 11.00 5.19 -9.85
C HIS A 152 10.14 4.06 -10.40
N TRP A 153 8.92 4.35 -10.87
CA TRP A 153 7.93 3.31 -11.14
C TRP A 153 8.30 2.41 -12.31
N GLU A 154 8.92 2.97 -13.35
CA GLU A 154 9.41 2.20 -14.51
C GLU A 154 10.49 1.20 -14.07
N ALA A 155 11.54 1.68 -13.39
CA ALA A 155 12.63 0.82 -12.91
C ALA A 155 12.16 -0.27 -11.93
N ILE A 156 11.17 0.04 -11.07
CA ILE A 156 10.54 -0.97 -10.21
C ILE A 156 9.79 -2.01 -11.06
N SER A 157 9.05 -1.57 -12.06
CA SER A 157 8.28 -2.47 -12.94
C SER A 157 9.21 -3.42 -13.70
N GLU A 158 10.38 -2.97 -14.12
CA GLU A 158 11.39 -3.79 -14.82
C GLU A 158 11.99 -4.91 -13.94
N VAL A 159 12.28 -4.62 -12.67
CA VAL A 159 12.98 -5.58 -11.78
C VAL A 159 12.05 -6.47 -10.95
N THR A 160 10.74 -6.20 -10.96
CA THR A 160 9.74 -7.01 -10.25
C THR A 160 9.40 -8.26 -11.04
N ALA A 161 9.43 -9.44 -10.42
CA ALA A 161 9.07 -10.70 -11.07
C ALA A 161 8.68 -11.75 -10.03
N GLY A 162 7.63 -12.53 -10.31
CA GLY A 162 7.15 -13.52 -9.36
C GLY A 162 6.74 -12.89 -8.02
N ASP A 163 7.31 -13.40 -6.92
CA ASP A 163 7.13 -12.88 -5.57
C ASP A 163 8.02 -11.67 -5.23
N VAL A 164 8.91 -11.26 -6.16
CA VAL A 164 9.75 -10.08 -5.97
C VAL A 164 8.93 -8.82 -6.22
N GLY A 165 8.54 -8.16 -5.14
CA GLY A 165 7.91 -6.83 -5.15
C GLY A 165 8.93 -5.68 -5.23
N ALA A 166 8.49 -4.45 -4.97
CA ALA A 166 9.35 -3.26 -5.02
C ALA A 166 10.55 -3.30 -4.05
N GLY A 167 10.51 -4.17 -3.03
CA GLY A 167 11.57 -4.31 -2.03
C GLY A 167 12.96 -4.60 -2.60
N SER A 168 13.08 -5.31 -3.73
CA SER A 168 14.37 -5.59 -4.36
C SER A 168 15.05 -4.31 -4.89
N TYR A 169 14.26 -3.46 -5.54
CA TYR A 169 14.69 -2.15 -6.03
C TYR A 169 15.05 -1.21 -4.86
N LEU A 170 14.22 -1.23 -3.81
CA LEU A 170 14.35 -0.32 -2.67
C LEU A 170 15.47 -0.73 -1.70
N GLY A 171 15.75 -2.03 -1.55
CA GLY A 171 16.74 -2.55 -0.61
C GLY A 171 18.18 -2.10 -0.90
N GLY A 172 18.49 -1.80 -2.16
CA GLY A 172 19.81 -1.29 -2.57
C GLY A 172 19.97 0.23 -2.45
N ARG A 173 18.91 0.96 -2.09
CA ARG A 173 18.85 2.44 -2.15
C ARG A 173 19.27 3.06 -0.82
N GLN A 174 20.42 3.74 -0.82
CA GLN A 174 20.92 4.49 0.35
C GLN A 174 20.23 5.85 0.53
N ASP A 175 19.52 6.33 -0.49
CA ASP A 175 18.79 7.60 -0.54
C ASP A 175 17.32 7.47 -0.09
N MET A 176 16.87 6.28 0.30
CA MET A 176 15.51 6.06 0.81
C MET A 176 15.41 6.53 2.27
N VAL A 177 14.46 7.42 2.54
CA VAL A 177 14.23 7.89 3.91
C VAL A 177 13.55 6.80 4.73
N CYS A 178 14.18 6.40 5.83
CA CYS A 178 13.62 5.47 6.80
C CYS A 178 12.98 6.26 7.94
N VAL A 179 11.66 6.12 8.12
CA VAL A 179 10.88 6.89 9.09
C VAL A 179 10.48 6.00 10.25
N THR A 180 11.10 6.21 11.41
CA THR A 180 10.73 5.48 12.64
C THR A 180 9.30 5.84 13.06
N CYS A 181 8.48 4.81 13.27
CA CYS A 181 7.06 4.94 13.62
C CYS A 181 6.65 4.10 14.85
N ASP A 182 7.63 3.73 15.70
CA ASP A 182 7.45 2.90 16.90
C ASP A 182 6.47 3.51 17.93
N ASP A 183 6.29 4.83 17.89
CA ASP A 183 5.34 5.58 18.72
C ASP A 183 3.88 5.50 18.25
N LEU A 184 3.64 4.99 17.03
CA LEU A 184 2.34 5.01 16.38
C LEU A 184 1.76 3.61 16.12
N ALA A 185 2.60 2.64 15.78
CA ALA A 185 2.17 1.28 15.47
C ALA A 185 3.33 0.30 15.70
N THR A 186 3.00 -0.99 15.68
CA THR A 186 3.99 -2.07 15.71
C THR A 186 4.48 -2.43 14.30
N GLY A 187 3.64 -2.22 13.29
CA GLY A 187 3.93 -2.58 11.90
C GLY A 187 3.99 -4.09 11.65
N THR A 188 3.43 -4.88 12.57
CA THR A 188 3.48 -6.35 12.52
C THR A 188 2.51 -6.88 11.47
N ASP A 189 3.00 -7.74 10.57
CA ASP A 189 2.19 -8.45 9.60
C ASP A 189 1.49 -9.67 10.23
N ARG A 190 0.20 -9.80 9.98
CA ARG A 190 -0.62 -10.89 10.52
C ARG A 190 -0.69 -12.04 9.53
N ASP A 191 0.29 -12.92 9.61
CA ASP A 191 0.48 -14.04 8.69
C ASP A 191 -0.32 -15.30 9.03
N PHE A 192 -0.63 -15.48 10.31
CA PHE A 192 -1.33 -16.64 10.85
C PHE A 192 -2.61 -16.18 11.57
N PRO A 193 -3.67 -17.02 11.61
CA PRO A 193 -4.79 -16.74 12.47
C PRO A 193 -4.31 -16.68 13.93
N GLU A 194 -4.97 -15.87 14.75
CA GLU A 194 -4.76 -15.98 16.20
C GLU A 194 -5.08 -17.43 16.60
N VAL A 195 -4.10 -18.11 17.20
CA VAL A 195 -4.33 -19.44 17.76
C VAL A 195 -5.28 -19.23 18.92
N GLY A 196 -6.54 -19.57 18.71
CA GLY A 196 -7.56 -19.48 19.74
C GLY A 196 -7.12 -20.25 20.98
N ALA A 197 -7.00 -19.53 22.10
CA ALA A 197 -7.39 -20.06 23.39
C ALA A 197 -8.73 -20.80 23.19
N ARG A 198 -8.69 -22.12 23.40
CA ARG A 198 -9.89 -22.91 23.66
C ARG A 198 -10.14 -22.90 25.15
#